data_AF-A0A0W0SX53-F1
#
_entry.id   AF-A0A0W0SX53-F1
#
_cell.length_a   1.000
_cell.length_b   1.000
_cell.length_c   1.000
_cell.angle_alpha   90.00
_cell.angle_beta   90.00
_cell.angle_gamma   90.00
#
_symmetry.space_group_name_H-M   'P 1'
#
loop_
_entity.id
_entity.type
_entity.pdbx_description
1 polymer ?
#
loop_
_entity_poly.entity_id
_entity_poly.type
_entity_poly.pdbx_seq_one_letter_code
_entity_poly.pdbx_strand_id
1 'polypeptide(L)'
;MTLVLHYEEAVARGDIRDDAAQRQVLLSMQRLLEELEQPKPSWFSLRSKAPIKGIYLHGPVGVGKTYLMDMFYQDVNEKHKARFHFHHFMQQIDAQLRKRQGKKDPLRYIAADIAKSIRILCFDEFLVHDIAYAMILAEFLQALFANGIIIVVTANTRPDDLYLNGVHRERFIPAIELIKKRCEVISLSHPKDYRLGRARMLETYLYPLNEKNNAILAEQFASLNKIVQDNGVLLIQNREIPYIKCGEQEVWFDFRVICNLPRSNLDYLEIAERFDTVFLSDIPQLTENDTVHALLLIHFIDVLYDRGIRLIISAAVPLESLYLNGEVKGEFKRTLSRLQEMQAADYLERHPWRHEQDLSMLL
;
A
#
# COMPACT_ATOMS: atom_id res chain seq x y z
N MET A 1 7.39 -27.28 -13.45
CA MET A 1 7.20 -26.24 -12.43
C MET A 1 7.66 -24.92 -13.02
N THR A 2 6.81 -24.28 -13.82
CA THR A 2 7.16 -23.09 -14.62
C THR A 2 7.65 -21.94 -13.73
N LEU A 3 6.98 -21.72 -12.59
CA LEU A 3 7.36 -20.70 -11.61
C LEU A 3 8.75 -20.90 -11.01
N VAL A 4 9.11 -22.15 -10.70
CA VAL A 4 10.42 -22.47 -10.11
C VAL A 4 11.53 -22.26 -11.15
N LEU A 5 11.28 -22.59 -12.41
CA LEU A 5 12.24 -22.35 -13.50
C LEU A 5 12.47 -20.86 -13.73
N HIS A 6 11.41 -20.05 -13.82
CA HIS A 6 11.55 -18.60 -13.95
C HIS A 6 12.32 -17.98 -12.76
N TYR A 7 12.11 -18.50 -11.55
CA TYR A 7 12.86 -18.08 -10.37
C TYR A 7 14.34 -18.42 -10.49
N GLU A 8 14.66 -19.65 -10.90
CA GLU A 8 16.04 -20.11 -11.11
C GLU A 8 16.76 -19.30 -12.20
N GLU A 9 16.06 -18.95 -13.28
CA GLU A 9 16.60 -18.07 -14.33
C GLU A 9 16.86 -16.65 -13.82
N ALA A 10 15.99 -16.10 -12.97
CA ALA A 10 16.19 -14.78 -12.36
C ALA A 10 17.38 -14.80 -11.37
N VAL A 11 17.54 -15.88 -10.59
CA VAL A 11 18.72 -16.11 -9.74
C VAL A 11 19.99 -16.23 -10.59
N ALA A 12 19.96 -17.01 -11.67
CA ALA A 12 21.12 -17.22 -12.55
C ALA A 12 21.56 -15.93 -13.27
N ARG A 13 20.62 -15.04 -13.59
CA ARG A 13 20.90 -13.70 -14.15
C ARG A 13 21.43 -12.70 -13.12
N GLY A 14 21.28 -12.99 -11.83
CA GLY A 14 21.65 -12.08 -10.75
C GLY A 14 20.61 -10.99 -10.46
N ASP A 15 19.39 -11.10 -11.02
CA ASP A 15 18.30 -10.15 -10.80
C ASP A 15 17.76 -10.25 -9.36
N ILE A 16 17.84 -11.44 -8.77
CA ILE A 16 17.41 -11.73 -7.40
C ILE A 16 18.41 -12.63 -6.67
N ARG A 17 18.40 -12.58 -5.35
CA ARG A 17 19.15 -13.50 -4.49
C ARG A 17 18.30 -14.75 -4.20
N ASP A 18 18.93 -15.93 -4.30
CA ASP A 18 18.27 -17.19 -3.98
C ASP A 18 17.86 -17.27 -2.50
N ASP A 19 16.60 -17.62 -2.26
CA ASP A 19 15.98 -17.73 -0.94
C ASP A 19 15.14 -19.01 -0.83
N ALA A 20 15.55 -19.90 0.08
CA ALA A 20 14.85 -21.16 0.33
C ALA A 20 13.40 -20.99 0.79
N ALA A 21 13.08 -19.93 1.53
CA ALA A 21 11.72 -19.64 1.97
C ALA A 21 10.85 -19.18 0.80
N GLN A 22 11.39 -18.38 -0.12
CA GLN A 22 10.71 -18.01 -1.36
C GLN A 22 10.43 -19.24 -2.22
N ARG A 23 11.41 -20.16 -2.35
CA ARG A 23 11.21 -21.43 -3.05
C ARG A 23 10.07 -22.26 -2.47
N GLN A 24 9.89 -22.31 -1.16
CA GLN A 24 8.74 -23.01 -0.54
C GLN A 24 7.41 -22.36 -0.93
N VAL A 25 7.32 -21.03 -0.96
CA VAL A 25 6.12 -20.32 -1.41
C VAL A 25 5.81 -20.66 -2.88
N LEU A 26 6.83 -20.72 -3.73
CA LEU A 26 6.67 -21.08 -5.14
C LEU A 26 6.09 -22.48 -5.34
N LEU A 27 6.39 -23.44 -4.45
CA LEU A 27 5.76 -24.77 -4.49
C LEU A 27 4.24 -24.68 -4.27
N SER A 28 3.78 -23.90 -3.30
CA SER A 28 2.35 -23.69 -3.04
C SER A 28 1.66 -22.90 -4.17
N MET A 29 2.35 -21.91 -4.76
CA MET A 29 1.85 -21.19 -5.93
C MET A 29 1.76 -22.10 -7.16
N GLN A 30 2.75 -22.97 -7.38
CA GLN A 30 2.75 -23.97 -8.44
C GLN A 30 1.61 -24.99 -8.27
N ARG A 31 1.36 -25.46 -7.03
CA ARG A 31 0.18 -26.28 -6.72
C ARG A 31 -1.11 -25.58 -7.16
N LEU A 32 -1.25 -24.29 -6.84
CA LEU A 32 -2.43 -23.53 -7.21
C LEU A 32 -2.58 -23.40 -8.73
N LEU A 33 -1.49 -23.16 -9.48
CA LEU A 33 -1.51 -23.17 -10.94
C LEU A 33 -2.04 -24.50 -11.50
N GLU A 34 -1.51 -25.61 -11.01
CA GLU A 34 -1.90 -26.96 -11.45
C GLU A 34 -3.36 -27.29 -11.13
N GLU A 35 -3.87 -26.86 -9.97
CA GLU A 35 -5.29 -27.01 -9.62
C GLU A 35 -6.22 -26.17 -10.50
N LEU A 36 -5.75 -25.01 -10.98
CA LEU A 36 -6.52 -24.12 -11.85
C LEU A 36 -6.63 -24.63 -13.29
N GLU A 37 -5.59 -25.34 -13.77
CA GLU A 37 -5.51 -25.93 -15.11
C GLU A 37 -6.29 -27.24 -15.25
N GLN A 38 -6.64 -27.91 -14.15
CA GLN A 38 -7.43 -29.13 -14.21
C GLN A 38 -8.80 -28.86 -14.84
N PRO A 39 -9.22 -29.67 -15.84
CA PRO A 39 -10.48 -29.46 -16.52
C PRO A 39 -11.64 -29.54 -15.52
N LYS A 40 -12.64 -28.65 -15.72
CA LYS A 40 -13.88 -28.67 -14.91
C LYS A 40 -14.47 -30.09 -14.97
N PRO A 41 -14.93 -30.63 -13.83
CA PRO A 41 -15.45 -31.98 -13.78
C PRO A 41 -16.58 -32.17 -14.80
N SER A 42 -16.45 -33.22 -15.60
CA SER A 42 -17.55 -33.71 -16.44
C SER A 42 -18.74 -34.07 -15.55
N TRP A 43 -19.95 -33.87 -16.06
CA TRP A 43 -21.25 -34.13 -15.40
C TRP A 43 -21.41 -35.49 -14.71
N PHE A 44 -20.50 -36.44 -14.93
CA PHE A 44 -20.44 -37.74 -14.27
C PHE A 44 -19.61 -37.82 -12.97
N SER A 45 -18.81 -36.80 -12.59
CA SER A 45 -18.02 -36.89 -11.36
C SER A 45 -18.79 -36.36 -10.14
N LEU A 46 -19.64 -37.21 -9.57
CA LEU A 46 -20.43 -36.98 -8.36
C LEU A 46 -19.63 -36.94 -7.04
N ARG A 47 -18.31 -36.79 -7.09
CA ARG A 47 -17.50 -36.48 -5.89
C ARG A 47 -17.30 -34.97 -5.82
N SER A 48 -17.84 -34.35 -4.78
CA SER A 48 -17.57 -32.95 -4.44
C SER A 48 -16.07 -32.81 -4.15
N LYS A 49 -15.29 -32.45 -5.18
CA LYS A 49 -13.89 -32.08 -4.99
C LYS A 49 -13.85 -30.90 -4.03
N ALA A 50 -12.95 -30.97 -3.05
CA ALA A 50 -12.75 -29.87 -2.12
C ALA A 50 -12.48 -28.58 -2.91
N PRO A 51 -13.00 -27.43 -2.45
CA PRO A 51 -12.79 -26.17 -3.15
C PRO A 51 -11.30 -25.82 -3.18
N ILE A 52 -10.83 -25.32 -4.33
CA ILE A 52 -9.46 -24.85 -4.54
C ILE A 52 -9.13 -23.80 -3.48
N LYS A 53 -8.06 -24.03 -2.72
CA LYS A 53 -7.59 -23.08 -1.71
C LYS A 53 -6.71 -22.01 -2.36
N GLY A 54 -7.03 -20.76 -2.06
CA GLY A 54 -6.19 -19.61 -2.37
C GLY A 54 -4.91 -19.59 -1.53
N ILE A 55 -4.17 -18.49 -1.60
CA ILE A 55 -2.91 -18.30 -0.85
C ILE A 55 -3.00 -17.01 -0.06
N TYR A 56 -2.58 -17.05 1.20
CA TYR A 56 -2.35 -15.87 2.03
C TYR A 56 -0.88 -15.85 2.43
N LEU A 57 -0.09 -15.07 1.72
CA LEU A 57 1.34 -14.91 1.94
C LEU A 57 1.58 -13.73 2.88
N HIS A 58 2.14 -13.99 4.06
CA HIS A 58 2.47 -12.94 5.01
C HIS A 58 3.93 -12.95 5.42
N GLY A 59 4.45 -11.79 5.78
CA GLY A 59 5.84 -11.64 6.19
C GLY A 59 6.23 -10.17 6.36
N PRO A 60 7.35 -9.87 7.03
CA PRO A 60 7.86 -8.51 7.12
C PRO A 60 8.17 -7.97 5.72
N VAL A 61 8.46 -6.69 5.62
CA VAL A 61 8.66 -6.10 4.30
C VAL A 61 10.08 -6.29 3.79
N GLY A 62 10.28 -6.14 2.47
CA GLY A 62 11.54 -6.45 1.80
C GLY A 62 11.83 -7.96 1.63
N VAL A 63 10.93 -8.86 2.03
CA VAL A 63 11.10 -10.32 1.84
C VAL A 63 10.70 -10.83 0.45
N GLY A 64 10.25 -9.95 -0.45
CA GLY A 64 9.89 -10.31 -1.83
C GLY A 64 8.48 -10.85 -2.04
N LYS A 65 7.51 -10.56 -1.16
CA LYS A 65 6.10 -10.98 -1.33
C LYS A 65 5.49 -10.49 -2.65
N THR A 66 5.67 -9.21 -2.96
CA THR A 66 5.18 -8.58 -4.21
C THR A 66 5.82 -9.20 -5.43
N TYR A 67 7.13 -9.51 -5.38
CA TYR A 67 7.82 -10.21 -6.46
C TYR A 67 7.22 -11.62 -6.71
N LEU A 68 6.97 -12.39 -5.65
CA LEU A 68 6.32 -13.70 -5.77
C LEU A 68 4.89 -13.59 -6.32
N MET A 69 4.15 -12.55 -5.92
CA MET A 69 2.83 -12.25 -6.49
C MET A 69 2.94 -11.88 -7.98
N ASP A 70 3.93 -11.06 -8.37
CA ASP A 70 4.19 -10.70 -9.77
C ASP A 70 4.42 -11.97 -10.61
N MET A 71 5.28 -12.87 -10.15
CA MET A 71 5.56 -14.14 -10.82
C MET A 71 4.30 -15.00 -10.96
N PHE A 72 3.55 -15.22 -9.87
CA PHE A 72 2.30 -15.99 -9.92
C PHE A 72 1.30 -15.37 -10.90
N TYR A 73 1.11 -14.05 -10.84
CA TYR A 73 0.15 -13.35 -11.68
C TYR A 73 0.53 -13.39 -13.16
N GLN A 74 1.81 -13.35 -13.50
CA GLN A 74 2.29 -13.46 -14.88
C GLN A 74 2.10 -14.87 -15.43
N ASP A 75 2.46 -15.89 -14.66
CA ASP A 75 2.49 -17.29 -15.13
C ASP A 75 1.14 -18.01 -15.09
N VAL A 76 0.15 -17.47 -14.38
CA VAL A 76 -1.17 -18.11 -14.33
C VAL A 76 -1.89 -17.98 -15.69
N ASN A 77 -2.20 -19.12 -16.30
CA ASN A 77 -2.88 -19.22 -17.59
C ASN A 77 -4.38 -18.84 -17.55
N GLU A 78 -4.95 -18.62 -16.37
CA GLU A 78 -6.32 -18.15 -16.22
C GLU A 78 -6.47 -16.72 -16.77
N LYS A 79 -7.39 -16.53 -17.72
CA LYS A 79 -7.65 -15.23 -18.33
C LYS A 79 -8.52 -14.35 -17.43
N HIS A 80 -9.39 -14.96 -16.63
CA HIS A 80 -10.27 -14.27 -15.69
C HIS A 80 -9.54 -14.01 -14.38
N LYS A 81 -8.54 -13.12 -14.43
CA LYS A 81 -7.75 -12.70 -13.27
C LYS A 81 -7.70 -11.19 -13.18
N ALA A 82 -7.68 -10.68 -11.96
CA ALA A 82 -7.48 -9.27 -11.68
C ALA A 82 -6.61 -9.10 -10.44
N ARG A 83 -5.88 -7.99 -10.38
CA ARG A 83 -5.01 -7.65 -9.26
C ARG A 83 -5.26 -6.22 -8.81
N PHE A 84 -5.39 -6.04 -7.49
CA PHE A 84 -5.61 -4.74 -6.88
C PHE A 84 -4.79 -4.58 -5.61
N HIS A 85 -4.39 -3.35 -5.30
CA HIS A 85 -4.11 -2.97 -3.91
C HIS A 85 -5.42 -3.00 -3.12
N PHE A 86 -5.38 -3.58 -1.92
CA PHE A 86 -6.61 -3.85 -1.15
C PHE A 86 -7.43 -2.59 -0.86
N HIS A 87 -6.77 -1.48 -0.49
CA HIS A 87 -7.47 -0.23 -0.16
C HIS A 87 -8.25 0.33 -1.36
N HIS A 88 -7.62 0.40 -2.53
CA HIS A 88 -8.23 0.88 -3.77
C HIS A 88 -9.42 0.02 -4.19
N PHE A 89 -9.28 -1.30 -4.06
CA PHE A 89 -10.40 -2.20 -4.30
C PHE A 89 -11.57 -1.91 -3.36
N MET A 90 -11.32 -1.73 -2.06
CA MET A 90 -12.38 -1.43 -1.10
C MET A 90 -13.07 -0.08 -1.35
N GLN A 91 -12.34 0.93 -1.83
CA GLN A 91 -12.94 2.20 -2.27
C GLN A 91 -13.90 2.00 -3.46
N GLN A 92 -13.53 1.17 -4.43
CA GLN A 92 -14.39 0.85 -5.57
C GLN A 92 -15.63 0.04 -5.13
N ILE A 93 -15.48 -0.86 -4.16
CA ILE A 93 -16.62 -1.57 -3.55
C ILE A 93 -17.57 -0.60 -2.84
N ASP A 94 -17.05 0.36 -2.08
CA ASP A 94 -17.88 1.37 -1.43
C ASP A 94 -18.68 2.21 -2.45
N ALA A 95 -18.04 2.62 -3.56
CA ALA A 95 -18.74 3.29 -4.65
C ALA A 95 -19.88 2.44 -5.25
N GLN A 96 -19.68 1.12 -5.40
CA GLN A 96 -20.70 0.19 -5.90
C GLN A 96 -21.83 -0.04 -4.88
N LEU A 97 -21.53 -0.02 -3.58
CA LEU A 97 -22.52 -0.08 -2.51
C LEU A 97 -23.42 1.16 -2.51
N ARG A 98 -22.84 2.36 -2.66
CA ARG A 98 -23.60 3.62 -2.76
C ARG A 98 -24.59 3.60 -3.91
N LYS A 99 -24.19 3.10 -5.09
CA LYS A 99 -25.06 2.94 -6.26
C LYS A 99 -26.21 1.95 -6.04
N ARG A 100 -26.07 1.02 -5.10
CA ARG A 100 -27.04 -0.04 -4.79
C ARG A 100 -27.72 0.18 -3.43
N GLN A 101 -27.72 1.41 -2.90
CA GLN A 101 -28.41 1.74 -1.66
C GLN A 101 -29.90 1.34 -1.73
N GLY A 102 -30.39 0.77 -0.63
CA GLY A 102 -31.76 0.28 -0.52
C GLY A 102 -32.01 -1.12 -1.12
N LYS A 103 -31.04 -1.72 -1.82
CA LYS A 103 -31.13 -3.13 -2.22
C LYS A 103 -30.76 -4.04 -1.05
N LYS A 104 -31.46 -5.16 -0.93
CA LYS A 104 -31.13 -6.22 0.03
C LYS A 104 -29.85 -6.94 -0.40
N ASP A 105 -28.94 -7.19 0.53
CA ASP A 105 -27.67 -7.91 0.35
C ASP A 105 -26.81 -7.41 -0.86
N PRO A 106 -26.49 -6.11 -0.95
CA PRO A 106 -25.84 -5.53 -2.12
C PRO A 106 -24.46 -6.15 -2.43
N LEU A 107 -23.74 -6.61 -1.40
CA LEU A 107 -22.43 -7.29 -1.56
C LEU A 107 -22.53 -8.59 -2.35
N ARG A 108 -23.65 -9.31 -2.25
CA ARG A 108 -23.86 -10.56 -3.01
C ARG A 108 -23.99 -10.30 -4.49
N TYR A 109 -24.69 -9.22 -4.86
CA TYR A 109 -24.80 -8.79 -6.26
C TYR A 109 -23.45 -8.30 -6.79
N ILE A 110 -22.72 -7.52 -6.01
CA ILE A 110 -21.38 -7.05 -6.39
C ILE A 110 -20.44 -8.25 -6.61
N ALA A 111 -20.40 -9.21 -5.69
CA ALA A 111 -19.58 -10.41 -5.85
C ALA A 111 -19.99 -11.26 -7.06
N ALA A 112 -21.30 -11.37 -7.35
CA ALA A 112 -21.78 -12.07 -8.54
C ALA A 112 -21.41 -11.35 -9.84
N ASP A 113 -21.42 -10.01 -9.85
CA ASP A 113 -20.95 -9.23 -11.00
C ASP A 113 -19.44 -9.40 -11.21
N ILE A 114 -18.63 -9.30 -10.14
CA ILE A 114 -17.18 -9.57 -10.17
C ILE A 114 -16.89 -10.97 -10.72
N ALA A 115 -17.65 -11.99 -10.29
CA ALA A 115 -17.43 -13.38 -10.68
C ALA A 115 -17.69 -13.67 -12.17
N LYS A 116 -18.36 -12.77 -12.90
CA LYS A 116 -18.55 -12.91 -14.36
C LYS A 116 -17.25 -12.75 -15.14
N SER A 117 -16.35 -11.90 -14.65
CA SER A 117 -15.09 -11.53 -15.31
C SER A 117 -13.85 -11.99 -14.56
N ILE A 118 -13.98 -12.30 -13.26
CA ILE A 118 -12.85 -12.63 -12.38
C ILE A 118 -13.09 -13.97 -11.69
N ARG A 119 -12.18 -14.92 -11.91
CA ARG A 119 -12.06 -16.18 -11.16
C ARG A 119 -10.94 -16.11 -10.12
N ILE A 120 -9.86 -15.38 -10.41
CA ILE A 120 -8.70 -15.20 -9.52
C ILE A 120 -8.56 -13.72 -9.17
N LEU A 121 -8.64 -13.42 -7.88
CA LEU A 121 -8.51 -12.07 -7.36
C LEU A 121 -7.25 -11.96 -6.52
N CYS A 122 -6.26 -11.25 -7.03
CA CYS A 122 -5.00 -11.01 -6.33
C CYS A 122 -5.10 -9.71 -5.54
N PHE A 123 -4.92 -9.78 -4.23
CA PHE A 123 -4.80 -8.59 -3.38
C PHE A 123 -3.35 -8.38 -3.01
N ASP A 124 -2.82 -7.25 -3.44
CA ASP A 124 -1.60 -6.73 -2.86
C ASP A 124 -1.90 -5.92 -1.61
N GLU A 125 -0.95 -5.94 -0.67
CA GLU A 125 -0.97 -5.10 0.52
C GLU A 125 -2.27 -5.18 1.32
N PHE A 126 -2.70 -6.40 1.62
CA PHE A 126 -3.94 -6.62 2.34
C PHE A 126 -3.82 -6.16 3.79
N LEU A 127 -4.37 -4.97 4.04
CA LEU A 127 -4.31 -4.29 5.32
C LEU A 127 -5.67 -3.68 5.66
N VAL A 128 -6.14 -3.95 6.88
CA VAL A 128 -7.45 -3.50 7.37
C VAL A 128 -7.26 -2.62 8.59
N HIS A 129 -7.43 -1.32 8.41
CA HIS A 129 -7.44 -0.32 9.49
C HIS A 129 -8.77 0.46 9.58
N ASP A 130 -9.51 0.55 8.49
CA ASP A 130 -10.79 1.25 8.43
C ASP A 130 -11.92 0.39 9.01
N ILE A 131 -12.69 0.97 9.93
CA ILE A 131 -13.85 0.33 10.56
C ILE A 131 -14.92 -0.04 9.53
N ALA A 132 -15.19 0.81 8.54
CA ALA A 132 -16.21 0.57 7.52
C ALA A 132 -15.86 -0.66 6.68
N TYR A 133 -14.59 -0.80 6.30
CA TYR A 133 -14.13 -1.96 5.54
C TYR A 133 -14.15 -3.21 6.40
N ALA A 134 -13.70 -3.13 7.65
CA ALA A 134 -13.75 -4.25 8.59
C ALA A 134 -15.18 -4.77 8.77
N MET A 135 -16.18 -3.89 8.81
CA MET A 135 -17.57 -4.28 9.04
C MET A 135 -18.17 -5.08 7.86
N ILE A 136 -17.75 -4.82 6.63
CA ILE A 136 -18.32 -5.49 5.43
C ILE A 136 -17.49 -6.66 4.92
N LEU A 137 -16.21 -6.76 5.33
CA LEU A 137 -15.26 -7.68 4.70
C LEU A 137 -15.63 -9.15 4.86
N ALA A 138 -16.18 -9.53 6.02
CA ALA A 138 -16.61 -10.92 6.26
C ALA A 138 -17.71 -11.35 5.28
N GLU A 139 -18.78 -10.56 5.17
CA GLU A 139 -19.89 -10.82 4.26
C GLU A 139 -19.42 -10.80 2.80
N PHE A 140 -18.53 -9.87 2.47
CA PHE A 140 -18.01 -9.75 1.12
C PHE A 140 -17.12 -10.94 0.72
N LEU A 141 -16.16 -11.34 1.57
CA LEU A 141 -15.35 -12.54 1.34
C LEU A 141 -16.23 -13.78 1.21
N GLN A 142 -17.26 -13.92 2.05
CA GLN A 142 -18.23 -15.01 1.95
C GLN A 142 -18.93 -15.00 0.59
N ALA A 143 -19.35 -13.84 0.10
CA ALA A 143 -19.99 -13.70 -1.20
C ALA A 143 -19.03 -14.02 -2.36
N LEU A 144 -17.77 -13.58 -2.31
CA LEU A 144 -16.75 -13.90 -3.30
C LEU A 144 -16.51 -15.42 -3.36
N PHE A 145 -16.30 -16.06 -2.21
CA PHE A 145 -16.06 -17.50 -2.13
C PHE A 145 -17.27 -18.34 -2.55
N ALA A 146 -18.49 -17.87 -2.26
CA ALA A 146 -19.72 -18.53 -2.71
C ALA A 146 -19.87 -18.51 -4.25
N ASN A 147 -19.31 -17.50 -4.92
CA ASN A 147 -19.24 -17.43 -6.38
C ASN A 147 -18.00 -18.13 -6.97
N GLY A 148 -17.23 -18.85 -6.16
CA GLY A 148 -16.08 -19.63 -6.62
C GLY A 148 -14.83 -18.81 -6.91
N ILE A 149 -14.78 -17.54 -6.51
CA ILE A 149 -13.58 -16.71 -6.63
C ILE A 149 -12.50 -17.26 -5.70
N ILE A 150 -11.28 -17.34 -6.23
CA ILE A 150 -10.08 -17.75 -5.52
C ILE A 150 -9.25 -16.49 -5.26
N ILE A 151 -8.81 -16.30 -4.01
CA ILE A 151 -7.99 -15.14 -3.66
C ILE A 151 -6.52 -15.53 -3.48
N VAL A 152 -5.63 -14.65 -3.91
CA VAL A 152 -4.19 -14.74 -3.63
C VAL A 152 -3.82 -13.41 -2.99
N VAL A 153 -3.25 -13.48 -1.79
CA VAL A 153 -3.10 -12.31 -0.92
C VAL A 153 -1.66 -12.17 -0.48
N THR A 154 -1.12 -10.97 -0.55
CA THR A 154 0.13 -10.56 0.11
C THR A 154 -0.18 -9.60 1.25
N ALA A 155 0.39 -9.83 2.42
CA ALA A 155 0.16 -9.00 3.60
C ALA A 155 1.42 -8.88 4.48
N ASN A 156 1.54 -7.77 5.21
CA ASN A 156 2.59 -7.61 6.23
C ASN A 156 2.18 -8.20 7.59
N THR A 157 0.90 -8.52 7.73
CA THR A 157 0.27 -8.91 8.99
C THR A 157 -0.25 -10.35 8.86
N ARG A 158 -0.19 -11.12 9.95
CA ARG A 158 -0.79 -12.47 9.98
C ARG A 158 -2.32 -12.34 9.94
N PRO A 159 -3.07 -13.35 9.45
CA PRO A 159 -4.53 -13.30 9.49
C PRO A 159 -5.09 -13.01 10.88
N ASP A 160 -4.52 -13.63 11.92
CA ASP A 160 -4.95 -13.45 13.32
C ASP A 160 -4.68 -12.04 13.87
N ASP A 161 -3.81 -11.28 13.22
CA ASP A 161 -3.41 -9.92 13.62
C ASP A 161 -4.07 -8.84 12.75
N LEU A 162 -4.85 -9.22 11.72
CA LEU A 162 -5.59 -8.27 10.88
C LEU A 162 -6.61 -7.51 11.73
N TYR A 163 -6.64 -6.18 11.64
CA TYR A 163 -7.53 -5.29 12.41
C TYR A 163 -7.40 -5.45 13.94
N LEU A 164 -6.21 -5.86 14.42
CA LEU A 164 -5.93 -6.03 15.85
C LEU A 164 -6.17 -4.71 16.58
N ASN A 165 -6.87 -4.77 17.72
CA ASN A 165 -7.33 -3.60 18.49
C ASN A 165 -8.33 -2.67 17.77
N GLY A 166 -8.84 -3.06 16.59
CA GLY A 166 -9.89 -2.33 15.90
C GLY A 166 -11.22 -2.33 16.66
N VAL A 167 -12.00 -1.26 16.49
CA VAL A 167 -13.33 -1.13 17.09
C VAL A 167 -14.24 -2.24 16.56
N HIS A 168 -14.95 -2.93 17.45
CA HIS A 168 -15.81 -4.08 17.13
C HIS A 168 -15.08 -5.26 16.45
N ARG A 169 -13.82 -5.52 16.84
CA ARG A 169 -13.00 -6.64 16.33
C ARG A 169 -13.73 -7.98 16.30
N GLU A 170 -14.60 -8.25 17.26
CA GLU A 170 -15.42 -9.46 17.32
C GLU A 170 -16.24 -9.71 16.03
N ARG A 171 -16.68 -8.64 15.36
CA ARG A 171 -17.41 -8.71 14.09
C ARG A 171 -16.50 -9.00 12.90
N PHE A 172 -15.19 -8.77 13.04
CA PHE A 172 -14.18 -9.02 12.01
C PHE A 172 -13.61 -10.46 12.08
N ILE A 173 -13.67 -11.12 13.24
CA ILE A 173 -13.21 -12.51 13.43
C ILE A 173 -13.74 -13.46 12.34
N PRO A 174 -15.02 -13.41 11.91
CA PRO A 174 -15.51 -14.25 10.81
C PRO A 174 -14.74 -14.09 9.49
N ALA A 175 -14.22 -12.90 9.18
CA ALA A 175 -13.36 -12.68 8.00
C ALA A 175 -12.03 -13.43 8.14
N ILE A 176 -11.40 -13.37 9.31
CA ILE A 176 -10.15 -14.08 9.62
C ILE A 176 -10.36 -15.60 9.45
N GLU A 177 -11.44 -16.14 10.02
CA GLU A 177 -11.77 -17.57 9.90
C GLU A 177 -12.03 -17.99 8.45
N LEU A 178 -12.71 -17.14 7.67
CA LEU A 178 -12.90 -17.38 6.23
C LEU A 178 -11.58 -17.42 5.47
N ILE A 179 -10.66 -16.48 5.74
CA ILE A 179 -9.32 -16.46 5.14
C ILE A 179 -8.59 -17.76 5.47
N LYS A 180 -8.50 -18.15 6.75
CA LYS A 180 -7.80 -19.37 7.18
C LYS A 180 -8.43 -20.65 6.63
N LYS A 181 -9.75 -20.65 6.42
CA LYS A 181 -10.47 -21.80 5.82
C LYS A 181 -10.24 -21.91 4.31
N ARG A 182 -10.19 -20.78 3.61
CA ARG A 182 -10.20 -20.71 2.13
C ARG A 182 -8.82 -20.49 1.51
N CYS A 183 -7.83 -20.15 2.32
CA CYS A 183 -6.46 -19.94 1.89
C CYS A 183 -5.50 -20.89 2.62
N GLU A 184 -4.42 -21.24 1.93
CA GLU A 184 -3.19 -21.72 2.55
C GLU A 184 -2.43 -20.51 3.10
N VAL A 185 -2.19 -20.47 4.42
CA VAL A 185 -1.48 -19.37 5.07
C VAL A 185 0.01 -19.71 5.10
N ILE A 186 0.82 -18.89 4.44
CA ILE A 186 2.25 -19.12 4.28
C ILE A 186 3.02 -17.94 4.86
N SER A 187 3.99 -18.24 5.72
CA SER A 187 4.89 -17.22 6.29
C SER A 187 6.18 -17.16 5.48
N LEU A 188 6.48 -15.98 4.96
CA LEU A 188 7.77 -15.67 4.36
C LEU A 188 8.58 -14.86 5.37
N SER A 189 9.60 -15.48 5.95
CA SER A 189 10.48 -14.88 6.94
C SER A 189 11.89 -14.73 6.36
N HIS A 190 12.67 -13.78 6.87
CA HIS A 190 14.05 -13.61 6.41
C HIS A 190 14.87 -14.89 6.69
N PRO A 191 15.55 -15.47 5.69
CA PRO A 191 16.55 -16.49 5.96
C PRO A 191 17.74 -15.82 6.64
N LYS A 192 17.84 -15.95 7.97
CA LYS A 192 18.98 -15.51 8.82
C LYS A 192 19.51 -14.11 8.47
N ASP A 193 19.18 -13.15 9.33
CA ASP A 193 19.65 -11.76 9.31
C ASP A 193 21.13 -11.60 8.89
N TYR A 194 21.34 -11.29 7.61
CA TYR A 194 22.59 -10.82 7.03
C TYR A 194 22.36 -9.38 6.52
N ARG A 195 22.05 -8.45 7.43
CA ARG A 195 22.08 -6.99 7.19
C ARG A 195 23.51 -6.46 6.90
N LEU A 196 24.17 -7.07 5.93
CA LEU A 196 25.43 -6.62 5.33
C LEU A 196 25.11 -5.99 3.98
N GLY A 197 24.94 -4.67 4.03
CA GLY A 197 24.68 -3.83 2.86
C GLY A 197 23.91 -2.57 3.26
N ARG A 198 24.52 -1.71 4.08
CA ARG A 198 23.96 -0.41 4.46
C ARG A 198 23.79 0.48 3.22
N ALA A 199 22.61 0.48 2.61
CA ALA A 199 22.00 1.76 2.28
C ALA A 199 21.61 2.38 3.64
N ARG A 200 22.12 3.57 3.98
CA ARG A 200 21.68 4.26 5.20
C ARG A 200 20.16 4.41 5.11
N MET A 201 19.40 3.79 6.04
CA MET A 201 17.98 4.12 6.19
C MET A 201 17.92 5.62 6.43
N LEU A 202 17.32 6.36 5.49
CA LEU A 202 17.06 7.78 5.68
C LEU A 202 16.06 7.90 6.83
N GLU A 203 16.43 8.63 7.88
CA GLU A 203 15.49 9.02 8.92
C GLU A 203 14.52 10.03 8.30
N THR A 204 13.27 9.61 8.08
CA THR A 204 12.24 10.36 7.37
C THR A 204 11.47 11.33 8.25
N TYR A 205 11.59 11.25 9.59
CA TYR A 205 11.00 12.19 10.53
C TYR A 205 12.03 12.63 11.58
N LEU A 206 12.56 13.84 11.43
CA LEU A 206 13.63 14.40 12.26
C LEU A 206 13.03 15.37 13.29
N TYR A 207 13.27 15.09 14.58
CA TYR A 207 12.86 15.98 15.67
C TYR A 207 13.86 15.88 16.84
N PRO A 208 13.95 16.91 17.69
CA PRO A 208 13.34 18.24 17.54
C PRO A 208 14.08 19.10 16.50
N LEU A 209 13.56 20.29 16.17
CA LEU A 209 14.31 21.26 15.37
C LEU A 209 15.56 21.71 16.14
N ASN A 210 16.72 21.37 15.61
CA ASN A 210 18.03 21.74 16.12
C ASN A 210 19.07 21.64 15.00
N GLU A 211 20.27 22.17 15.25
CA GLU A 211 21.36 22.18 14.27
C GLU A 211 21.77 20.76 13.84
N LYS A 212 21.73 19.78 14.75
CA LYS A 212 22.08 18.38 14.46
C LYS A 212 21.13 17.78 13.43
N ASN A 213 19.82 17.91 13.63
CA ASN A 213 18.80 17.34 12.75
C ASN A 213 18.72 18.10 11.43
N ASN A 214 18.97 19.41 11.43
CA ASN A 214 19.11 20.17 10.19
C ASN A 214 20.33 19.72 9.37
N ALA A 215 21.45 19.41 10.04
CA ALA A 215 22.62 18.84 9.36
C ALA A 215 22.32 17.44 8.78
N ILE A 216 21.57 16.59 9.50
CA ILE A 216 21.12 15.29 8.98
C ILE A 216 20.24 15.47 7.74
N LEU A 217 19.25 16.38 7.79
CA LEU A 217 18.35 16.66 6.67
C LEU A 217 19.14 17.13 5.43
N ALA A 218 20.11 18.02 5.63
CA ALA A 218 20.97 18.52 4.57
C ALA A 218 21.91 17.43 4.01
N GLU A 219 22.47 16.57 4.86
CA GLU A 219 23.30 15.43 4.44
C GLU A 219 22.48 14.44 3.63
N GLN A 220 21.24 14.14 4.05
CA GLN A 220 20.33 13.25 3.33
C GLN A 220 20.01 13.81 1.94
N PHE A 221 19.66 15.09 1.82
CA PHE A 221 19.42 15.73 0.53
C PHE A 221 20.66 15.65 -0.38
N ALA A 222 21.83 16.03 0.14
CA ALA A 222 23.09 15.99 -0.61
C ALA A 222 23.52 14.57 -1.01
N SER A 223 23.07 13.53 -0.30
CA SER A 223 23.37 12.14 -0.63
C SER A 223 22.55 11.60 -1.82
N LEU A 224 21.37 12.18 -2.06
CA LEU A 224 20.50 11.78 -3.16
C LEU A 224 20.93 12.39 -4.49
N ASN A 225 21.51 13.60 -4.48
CA ASN A 225 21.83 14.31 -5.71
C ASN A 225 23.21 14.98 -5.71
N LYS A 226 23.88 14.98 -6.87
CA LYS A 226 25.19 15.60 -7.08
C LYS A 226 25.12 17.02 -7.66
N ILE A 227 23.99 17.38 -8.28
CA ILE A 227 23.77 18.71 -8.86
C ILE A 227 22.53 19.29 -8.18
N VAL A 228 22.70 20.45 -7.53
CA VAL A 228 21.66 21.07 -6.71
C VAL A 228 21.59 22.55 -7.06
N GLN A 229 20.36 23.06 -7.23
CA GLN A 229 20.10 24.49 -7.20
C GLN A 229 19.65 24.87 -5.80
N ASP A 230 20.29 25.87 -5.19
CA ASP A 230 19.91 26.40 -3.88
C ASP A 230 19.06 27.68 -4.05
N ASN A 231 18.03 27.82 -3.22
CA ASN A 231 17.20 29.02 -3.05
C ASN A 231 16.64 29.59 -4.36
N GLY A 232 15.84 28.79 -5.07
CA GLY A 232 15.19 29.20 -6.32
C GLY A 232 13.66 29.18 -6.23
N VAL A 233 13.02 29.24 -7.39
CA VAL A 233 11.57 29.26 -7.54
C VAL A 233 11.13 28.22 -8.57
N LEU A 234 10.10 27.44 -8.22
CA LEU A 234 9.38 26.58 -9.15
C LEU A 234 8.10 27.26 -9.62
N LEU A 235 7.86 27.21 -10.92
CA LEU A 235 6.57 27.58 -11.49
C LEU A 235 5.65 26.35 -11.48
N ILE A 236 4.65 26.38 -10.60
CA ILE A 236 3.65 25.33 -10.37
C ILE A 236 2.27 25.97 -10.48
N GLN A 237 1.41 25.47 -11.37
CA GLN A 237 0.07 26.01 -11.64
C GLN A 237 0.06 27.53 -11.88
N ASN A 238 1.05 28.03 -12.62
CA ASN A 238 1.30 29.47 -12.88
C ASN A 238 1.59 30.31 -11.61
N ARG A 239 2.10 29.68 -10.56
CA ARG A 239 2.49 30.33 -9.30
C ARG A 239 3.93 30.04 -8.99
N GLU A 240 4.60 31.06 -8.47
CA GLU A 240 5.96 30.94 -7.96
C GLU A 240 5.94 30.30 -6.57
N ILE A 241 6.65 29.18 -6.44
CA ILE A 241 6.85 28.45 -5.18
C ILE A 241 8.35 28.42 -4.89
N PRO A 242 8.83 29.21 -3.92
CA PRO A 242 10.21 29.16 -3.49
C PRO A 242 10.59 27.78 -2.96
N TYR A 243 11.77 27.29 -3.28
CA TYR A 243 12.35 26.09 -2.69
C TYR A 243 13.67 26.42 -2.02
N ILE A 244 14.05 25.63 -1.01
CA ILE A 244 15.36 25.71 -0.35
C ILE A 244 16.40 25.06 -1.25
N LYS A 245 16.13 23.84 -1.72
CA LYS A 245 16.98 23.11 -2.67
C LYS A 245 16.14 22.36 -3.69
N CYS A 246 16.63 22.26 -4.93
CA CYS A 246 16.00 21.47 -5.98
C CYS A 246 17.06 20.66 -6.71
N GLY A 247 16.84 19.35 -6.77
CA GLY A 247 17.56 18.40 -7.61
C GLY A 247 16.77 18.10 -8.89
N GLU A 248 17.10 16.98 -9.51
CA GLU A 248 16.42 16.50 -10.73
C GLU A 248 15.07 15.85 -10.40
N GLN A 249 15.01 15.01 -9.35
CA GLN A 249 13.80 14.31 -8.92
C GLN A 249 13.42 14.61 -7.46
N GLU A 250 14.22 15.44 -6.77
CA GLU A 250 14.02 15.81 -5.39
C GLU A 250 13.82 17.31 -5.21
N VAL A 251 12.96 17.70 -4.28
CA VAL A 251 12.76 19.10 -3.93
C VAL A 251 12.63 19.29 -2.42
N TRP A 252 13.17 20.39 -1.92
CA TRP A 252 13.11 20.76 -0.50
C TRP A 252 12.42 22.10 -0.31
N PHE A 253 11.34 22.09 0.46
CA PHE A 253 10.59 23.27 0.86
C PHE A 253 10.65 23.56 2.37
N ASP A 254 10.47 24.83 2.73
CA ASP A 254 10.10 25.27 4.09
C ASP A 254 8.59 25.05 4.29
N PHE A 255 8.19 24.60 5.48
CA PHE A 255 6.79 24.40 5.88
C PHE A 255 5.89 25.60 5.54
N ARG A 256 6.35 26.83 5.79
CA ARG A 256 5.57 28.07 5.59
C ARG A 256 5.39 28.42 4.12
N VAL A 257 6.11 27.78 3.21
CA VAL A 257 5.94 27.98 1.77
C VAL A 257 4.90 27.03 1.19
N ILE A 258 4.90 25.78 1.63
CA ILE A 258 3.99 24.74 1.13
C ILE A 258 2.66 24.73 1.87
N CYS A 259 2.65 24.98 3.18
CA CYS A 259 1.43 24.98 3.98
C CYS A 259 0.90 26.40 4.23
N ASN A 260 0.90 27.25 3.21
CA ASN A 260 0.40 28.63 3.30
C ASN A 260 -0.55 28.97 2.13
N LEU A 261 -1.42 29.96 2.28
CA LEU A 261 -2.26 30.42 1.18
C LEU A 261 -1.42 31.18 0.14
N PRO A 262 -1.77 31.10 -1.17
CA PRO A 262 -2.98 30.51 -1.74
C PRO A 262 -2.83 29.05 -2.22
N ARG A 263 -2.02 28.20 -1.56
CA ARG A 263 -1.75 26.83 -2.03
C ARG A 263 -3.03 26.00 -2.19
N SER A 264 -3.03 25.13 -3.19
CA SER A 264 -4.16 24.30 -3.57
C SER A 264 -3.74 22.84 -3.82
N ASN A 265 -4.73 21.94 -3.85
CA ASN A 265 -4.49 20.54 -4.12
C ASN A 265 -3.84 20.29 -5.50
N LEU A 266 -4.13 21.14 -6.49
CA LEU A 266 -3.51 21.07 -7.82
C LEU A 266 -2.01 21.38 -7.77
N ASP A 267 -1.60 22.31 -6.90
CA ASP A 267 -0.19 22.64 -6.72
C ASP A 267 0.57 21.40 -6.19
N TYR A 268 -0.02 20.67 -5.25
CA TYR A 268 0.58 19.48 -4.67
C TYR A 268 0.62 18.30 -5.64
N LEU A 269 -0.42 18.14 -6.48
CA LEU A 269 -0.45 17.11 -7.51
C LEU A 269 0.67 17.32 -8.54
N GLU A 270 0.88 18.55 -8.98
CA GLU A 270 1.96 18.86 -9.90
C GLU A 270 3.35 18.66 -9.26
N ILE A 271 3.51 18.96 -7.96
CA ILE A 271 4.74 18.61 -7.22
C ILE A 271 4.95 17.10 -7.26
N ALA A 272 3.92 16.31 -6.96
CA ALA A 272 4.00 14.85 -6.96
C ALA A 272 4.16 14.22 -8.36
N GLU A 273 3.94 14.98 -9.43
CA GLU A 273 4.21 14.55 -10.82
C GLU A 273 5.64 14.82 -11.25
N ARG A 274 6.29 15.82 -10.63
CA ARG A 274 7.65 16.25 -10.98
C ARG A 274 8.73 15.62 -10.12
N PHE A 275 8.41 15.25 -8.88
CA PHE A 275 9.39 14.81 -7.88
C PHE A 275 9.00 13.47 -7.27
N ASP A 276 9.97 12.58 -7.10
CA ASP A 276 9.81 11.28 -6.43
C ASP A 276 10.13 11.35 -4.92
N THR A 277 10.84 12.40 -4.51
CA THR A 277 11.26 12.66 -3.13
C THR A 277 11.07 14.12 -2.77
N VAL A 278 10.39 14.38 -1.65
CA VAL A 278 10.14 15.72 -1.14
C VAL A 278 10.67 15.86 0.28
N PHE A 279 11.37 16.94 0.54
CA PHE A 279 11.85 17.35 1.85
C PHE A 279 11.00 18.53 2.34
N LEU A 280 10.51 18.47 3.57
CA LEU A 280 9.74 19.54 4.20
C LEU A 280 10.35 19.88 5.56
N SER A 281 10.97 21.07 5.67
CA SER A 281 11.61 21.48 6.91
C SER A 281 10.78 22.40 7.78
N ASP A 282 11.16 22.45 9.05
CA ASP A 282 10.74 23.47 10.01
C ASP A 282 9.24 23.46 10.31
N ILE A 283 8.64 22.26 10.37
CA ILE A 283 7.23 22.12 10.79
C ILE A 283 7.12 22.48 12.28
N PRO A 284 6.38 23.54 12.65
CA PRO A 284 6.20 23.91 14.05
C PRO A 284 5.24 22.93 14.74
N GLN A 285 5.15 23.01 16.06
CA GLN A 285 4.00 22.43 16.75
C GLN A 285 2.75 23.24 16.37
N LEU A 286 1.78 22.61 15.74
CA LEU A 286 0.54 23.24 15.33
C LEU A 286 -0.44 23.29 16.51
N THR A 287 -1.13 24.41 16.63
CA THR A 287 -2.12 24.69 17.68
C THR A 287 -3.51 24.87 17.08
N GLU A 288 -4.53 24.99 17.92
CA GLU A 288 -5.91 25.24 17.50
C GLU A 288 -6.10 26.51 16.65
N ASN A 289 -5.14 27.44 16.68
CA ASN A 289 -5.13 28.65 15.85
C ASN A 289 -4.57 28.43 14.43
N ASP A 290 -3.99 27.25 14.17
CA ASP A 290 -3.29 26.93 12.92
C ASP A 290 -4.14 26.08 11.96
N THR A 291 -5.47 26.12 12.09
CA THR A 291 -6.40 25.27 11.31
C THR A 291 -6.12 25.28 9.80
N VAL A 292 -5.82 26.45 9.22
CA VAL A 292 -5.50 26.55 7.78
C VAL A 292 -4.20 25.82 7.43
N HIS A 293 -3.15 26.01 8.24
CA HIS A 293 -1.87 25.33 8.04
C HIS A 293 -2.00 23.82 8.22
N ALA A 294 -2.78 23.38 9.22
CA ALA A 294 -3.08 21.97 9.45
C ALA A 294 -3.83 21.35 8.26
N LEU A 295 -4.84 22.03 7.71
CA LEU A 295 -5.56 21.58 6.51
C LEU A 295 -4.65 21.47 5.28
N LEU A 296 -3.80 22.47 5.05
CA LEU A 296 -2.88 22.45 3.92
C LEU A 296 -1.83 21.34 4.07
N LEU A 297 -1.36 21.07 5.29
CA LEU A 297 -0.47 19.96 5.59
C LEU A 297 -1.15 18.60 5.38
N ILE A 298 -2.41 18.45 5.81
CA ILE A 298 -3.23 17.26 5.53
C ILE A 298 -3.29 17.02 4.02
N HIS A 299 -3.72 18.02 3.24
CA HIS A 299 -3.85 17.87 1.78
C HIS A 299 -2.51 17.56 1.10
N PHE A 300 -1.42 18.20 1.54
CA PHE A 300 -0.09 17.95 0.99
C PHE A 300 0.35 16.51 1.23
N ILE A 301 0.27 16.04 2.48
CA ILE A 301 0.64 14.66 2.84
C ILE A 301 -0.25 13.65 2.14
N ASP A 302 -1.55 13.93 2.03
CA ASP A 302 -2.49 13.05 1.35
C ASP A 302 -2.11 12.83 -0.11
N VAL A 303 -1.77 13.89 -0.84
CA VAL A 303 -1.32 13.78 -2.23
C VAL A 303 -0.01 13.00 -2.35
N LEU A 304 0.98 13.31 -1.52
CA LEU A 304 2.27 12.61 -1.55
C LEU A 304 2.12 11.13 -1.18
N TYR A 305 1.27 10.83 -0.21
CA TYR A 305 0.94 9.47 0.20
C TYR A 305 0.27 8.70 -0.94
N ASP A 306 -0.80 9.25 -1.51
CA ASP A 306 -1.57 8.60 -2.57
C ASP A 306 -0.75 8.41 -3.86
N ARG A 307 0.26 9.27 -4.09
CA ARG A 307 1.20 9.19 -5.24
C ARG A 307 2.48 8.41 -4.95
N GLY A 308 2.66 7.86 -3.74
CA GLY A 308 3.84 7.07 -3.39
C GLY A 308 5.14 7.87 -3.33
N ILE A 309 5.07 9.17 -3.04
CA ILE A 309 6.24 10.06 -3.00
C ILE A 309 6.95 9.92 -1.66
N ARG A 310 8.29 9.80 -1.69
CA ARG A 310 9.10 9.75 -0.47
C ARG A 310 9.08 11.11 0.22
N LEU A 311 8.72 11.16 1.49
CA LEU A 311 8.66 12.39 2.27
C LEU A 311 9.65 12.34 3.44
N ILE A 312 10.53 13.33 3.54
CA ILE A 312 11.45 13.54 4.66
C ILE A 312 11.08 14.85 5.35
N ILE A 313 10.86 14.82 6.66
CA ILE A 313 10.37 15.94 7.45
C ILE A 313 11.34 16.31 8.57
N SER A 314 11.45 17.61 8.87
CA SER A 314 11.89 18.07 10.19
C SER A 314 10.78 18.81 10.93
N ALA A 315 10.62 18.51 12.22
CA ALA A 315 9.54 19.05 13.05
C ALA A 315 10.00 19.44 14.45
N ALA A 316 9.30 20.42 15.05
CA ALA A 316 9.61 20.95 16.38
C ALA A 316 9.36 19.95 17.50
N VAL A 317 8.42 19.02 17.29
CA VAL A 317 7.91 18.08 18.29
C VAL A 317 7.82 16.67 17.71
N PRO A 318 7.71 15.63 18.56
CA PRO A 318 7.40 14.28 18.09
C PRO A 318 6.09 14.25 17.29
N LEU A 319 5.95 13.28 16.39
CA LEU A 319 4.83 13.14 15.48
C LEU A 319 3.47 13.17 16.19
N GLU A 320 3.33 12.44 17.30
CA GLU A 320 2.09 12.34 18.08
C GLU A 320 1.68 13.68 18.71
N SER A 321 2.62 14.61 18.83
CA SER A 321 2.42 15.93 19.44
C SER A 321 2.29 17.06 18.41
N LEU A 322 2.33 16.74 17.11
CA LEU A 322 2.38 17.72 16.03
C LEU A 322 1.11 18.60 15.95
N TYR A 323 -0.06 18.02 16.21
CA TYR A 323 -1.33 18.74 16.30
C TYR A 323 -2.28 18.03 17.27
N LEU A 324 -2.43 18.60 18.47
CA LEU A 324 -3.18 17.96 19.56
C LEU A 324 -4.62 18.45 19.66
N ASN A 325 -4.91 19.70 19.29
CA ASN A 325 -6.20 20.36 19.49
C ASN A 325 -6.53 21.26 18.30
N GLY A 326 -7.83 21.43 18.04
CA GLY A 326 -8.37 22.29 16.98
C GLY A 326 -9.41 21.58 16.11
N GLU A 327 -10.02 22.34 15.19
CA GLU A 327 -11.22 21.93 14.45
C GLU A 327 -11.00 20.67 13.60
N VAL A 328 -9.81 20.52 13.03
CA VAL A 328 -9.47 19.44 12.08
C VAL A 328 -8.71 18.29 12.71
N LYS A 329 -8.77 18.18 14.05
CA LYS A 329 -8.06 17.13 14.82
C LYS A 329 -8.49 15.72 14.38
N GLY A 330 -9.75 15.55 13.98
CA GLY A 330 -10.27 14.26 13.53
C GLY A 330 -9.58 13.78 12.25
N GLU A 331 -9.49 14.66 11.26
CA GLU A 331 -8.84 14.46 9.98
C GLU A 331 -7.33 14.30 10.16
N PHE A 332 -6.72 15.10 11.02
CA PHE A 332 -5.28 15.07 11.27
C PHE A 332 -4.80 13.73 11.85
N LYS A 333 -5.65 12.99 12.58
CA LYS A 333 -5.32 11.61 13.02
C LYS A 333 -4.99 10.68 11.85
N ARG A 334 -5.69 10.83 10.72
CA ARG A 334 -5.41 10.06 9.50
C ARG A 334 -4.05 10.43 8.93
N THR A 335 -3.72 11.71 8.92
CA THR A 335 -2.42 12.23 8.51
C THR A 335 -1.28 11.71 9.38
N LEU A 336 -1.47 11.59 10.69
CA LEU A 336 -0.48 10.94 11.57
C LEU A 336 -0.22 9.49 11.19
N SER A 337 -1.28 8.71 10.91
CA SER A 337 -1.15 7.32 10.46
C SER A 337 -0.36 7.24 9.14
N ARG A 338 -0.69 8.09 8.17
CA ARG A 338 0.03 8.17 6.88
C ARG A 338 1.51 8.51 7.09
N LEU A 339 1.82 9.50 7.92
CA LEU A 339 3.21 9.87 8.24
C LEU A 339 3.97 8.75 8.96
N GLN A 340 3.31 7.96 9.81
CA GLN A 340 3.91 6.76 10.41
C GLN A 340 4.23 5.69 9.36
N GLU A 341 3.31 5.48 8.40
CA GLU A 341 3.52 4.52 7.32
C GLU A 341 4.63 4.95 6.35
N MET A 342 4.69 6.25 6.01
CA MET A 342 5.74 6.86 5.18
C MET A 342 7.14 6.75 5.80
N GLN A 343 7.24 6.49 7.12
CA GLN A 343 8.50 6.25 7.80
C GLN A 343 9.04 4.82 7.65
N ALA A 344 8.24 3.88 7.14
CA ALA A 344 8.70 2.53 6.94
C ALA A 344 9.78 2.47 5.84
N ALA A 345 10.87 1.73 6.08
CA ALA A 345 12.04 1.68 5.19
C ALA A 345 11.74 1.20 3.76
N ASP A 346 10.59 0.55 3.59
CA ASP A 346 10.09 -0.08 2.39
C ASP A 346 8.86 0.64 1.80
N TYR A 347 8.50 1.81 2.33
CA TYR A 347 7.34 2.60 1.87
C TYR A 347 7.34 2.86 0.35
N LEU A 348 8.50 3.14 -0.27
CA LEU A 348 8.56 3.30 -1.74
C LEU A 348 8.39 1.98 -2.50
N GLU A 349 8.76 0.85 -1.91
CA GLU A 349 8.53 -0.47 -2.51
C GLU A 349 7.06 -0.89 -2.44
N ARG A 350 6.29 -0.30 -1.51
CA ARG A 350 4.83 -0.45 -1.36
C ARG A 350 4.02 0.34 -2.39
N HIS A 351 4.56 1.46 -2.87
CA HIS A 351 3.87 2.36 -3.82
C HIS A 351 4.64 2.59 -5.15
N PRO A 352 5.07 1.55 -5.88
CA PRO A 352 5.63 1.74 -7.21
C PRO A 352 4.52 2.22 -8.16
N TRP A 353 4.70 3.39 -8.78
CA TRP A 353 3.85 3.90 -9.86
C TRP A 353 3.46 2.77 -10.82
N ARG A 354 2.20 2.32 -10.81
CA ARG A 354 1.66 1.32 -11.75
C ARG A 354 0.22 1.62 -12.12
N HIS A 355 -0.07 1.53 -13.41
CA HIS A 355 -1.39 1.56 -14.02
C HIS A 355 -2.41 0.75 -13.19
N GLU A 356 -3.32 1.44 -12.51
CA GLU A 356 -4.44 0.79 -11.83
C GLU A 356 -5.40 0.16 -12.85
N GLN A 357 -5.80 -1.08 -12.58
CA GLN A 357 -6.98 -1.67 -13.21
C GLN A 357 -8.22 -1.05 -12.56
N ASP A 358 -9.13 -0.49 -13.36
CA ASP A 358 -10.40 0.04 -12.87
C ASP A 358 -11.47 -1.06 -12.88
N LEU A 359 -12.04 -1.37 -11.70
CA LEU A 359 -13.13 -2.34 -11.55
C LEU A 359 -14.37 -1.94 -12.35
N SER A 360 -14.56 -0.65 -12.67
CA SER A 360 -15.65 -0.20 -13.53
C SER A 360 -15.57 -0.74 -14.96
N MET A 361 -14.37 -1.11 -15.44
CA MET A 361 -14.16 -1.74 -16.75
C MET A 361 -14.40 -3.26 -16.72
N LEU A 362 -14.58 -3.85 -15.53
CA LEU A 362 -14.71 -5.30 -15.31
C LEU A 362 -16.13 -5.71 -14.85
N LEU A 363 -16.96 -4.74 -14.45
CA LEU A 363 -18.36 -4.89 -14.03
C LEU A 363 -19.31 -4.42 -15.14
#